data_AF-A0A920T4E2-F1
#
_entry.id   AF-A0A920T4E2-F1
#
_cell.length_a   1.000
_cell.length_b   1.000
_cell.length_c   1.000
_cell.angle_alpha   90.00
_cell.angle_beta   90.00
_cell.angle_gamma   90.00
#
_symmetry.space_group_name_H-M   'P 1'
#
loop_
_entity.id
_entity.type
_entity.pdbx_description
1 polymer ?
#
loop_
_entity_poly.entity_id
_entity_poly.type
_entity_poly.pdbx_seq_one_letter_code
_entity_poly.pdbx_strand_id
1 'polypeptide(L)' 'MKILNPSNYKLYAPYPNPFNPITTIQYHLPERSNVSINIYDMNGRFVKNLIKNTQKLV' A
#
# COMPACT_ATOMS: atom_id res chain seq x y z
N MET A 1 10.60 19.88 15.47
CA MET A 1 10.71 19.33 14.10
C MET A 1 10.46 17.83 14.19
N LYS A 2 9.41 17.30 13.53
CA LYS A 2 9.05 15.87 13.64
C LYS A 2 9.96 15.07 12.70
N ILE A 3 10.81 14.21 13.26
CA ILE A 3 11.70 13.35 12.48
C ILE A 3 10.87 12.15 12.01
N LEU A 4 10.72 12.00 10.69
CA LEU A 4 10.03 10.87 10.08
C LEU A 4 11.00 9.70 9.97
N ASN A 5 10.88 8.74 10.89
CA ASN A 5 11.62 7.50 10.80
C ASN A 5 10.99 6.61 9.72
N PRO A 6 11.73 6.20 8.67
CA PRO A 6 11.24 5.28 7.64
C PRO A 6 10.73 3.96 8.24
N SER A 7 11.28 3.57 9.40
CA SER A 7 10.94 2.38 10.18
C SER A 7 9.46 2.27 10.52
N ASN A 8 8.73 3.39 10.57
CA ASN A 8 7.32 3.39 10.94
C ASN A 8 6.38 3.22 9.74
N TYR A 9 6.87 3.38 8.51
CA TYR A 9 6.10 3.02 7.32
C TYR A 9 6.31 1.53 7.03
N LYS A 10 5.22 0.78 6.85
CA LYS A 10 5.32 -0.66 6.61
C LYS A 10 4.34 -1.10 5.55
N LEU A 11 4.79 -1.89 4.59
CA LEU A 11 3.94 -2.68 3.70
C LEU A 11 4.02 -4.13 4.15
N TYR A 12 2.88 -4.72 4.45
CA TYR A 12 2.81 -6.14 4.80
C TYR A 12 2.68 -6.97 3.52
N ALA A 13 3.14 -8.22 3.59
CA ALA A 13 2.92 -9.16 2.51
C ALA A 13 1.41 -9.30 2.23
N PRO A 14 1.00 -9.36 0.97
CA PRO A 14 -0.41 -9.56 0.62
C PRO A 14 -0.88 -10.93 1.12
N TYR A 15 -2.05 -10.98 1.75
CA TYR A 15 -2.62 -12.22 2.28
C TYR A 15 -4.15 -12.27 2.07
N PRO A 16 -4.72 -13.44 1.70
CA PRO A 16 -4.02 -14.67 1.35
C PRO A 16 -3.50 -14.65 -0.10
N ASN A 17 -2.23 -15.01 -0.30
CA ASN A 17 -1.54 -15.17 -1.58
C ASN A 17 -0.42 -16.19 -1.33
N PRO A 18 -0.22 -17.28 -2.12
CA PRO A 18 -0.82 -17.65 -3.42
C PRO A 18 -2.17 -18.41 -3.37
N PHE A 19 -2.78 -18.62 -4.55
CA PHE A 19 -4.01 -19.43 -4.81
C PHE A 19 -5.38 -18.85 -4.41
N ASN A 20 -5.48 -17.59 -4.01
CA ASN A 20 -6.78 -16.93 -3.79
C ASN A 20 -7.05 -15.84 -4.84
N PRO A 21 -8.27 -15.78 -5.44
CA PRO A 21 -8.63 -14.73 -6.40
C PRO A 21 -8.78 -13.35 -5.74
N ILE A 22 -8.80 -13.29 -4.40
CA ILE A 22 -8.90 -12.09 -3.60
C ILE A 22 -7.76 -12.12 -2.58
N THR A 23 -7.02 -11.02 -2.48
CA THR A 23 -5.95 -10.85 -1.49
C THR A 23 -6.05 -9.45 -0.88
N THR A 24 -5.59 -9.31 0.36
CA THR A 24 -5.60 -8.04 1.10
C THR A 24 -4.20 -7.46 1.13
N ILE A 25 -4.06 -6.19 0.74
CA ILE A 25 -2.82 -5.42 0.86
C ILE A 25 -2.93 -4.56 2.11
N GLN A 26 -2.12 -4.85 3.13
CA GLN A 26 -2.09 -4.08 4.37
C GLN A 26 -0.83 -3.20 4.41
N TYR A 27 -0.98 -1.99 4.92
CA TYR A 27 0.11 -1.05 5.10
C TYR A 27 -0.13 -0.20 6.35
N HIS A 28 0.95 0.28 6.96
CA HIS A 28 0.92 1.14 8.14
C HIS A 28 1.44 2.54 7.78
N LEU A 29 0.69 3.55 8.21
CA LEU A 29 1.04 4.96 8.08
C LEU A 29 1.20 5.58 9.47
N PRO A 30 2.37 6.14 9.82
CA PRO A 30 2.58 6.81 11.10
C PRO A 30 1.91 8.19 11.20
N GLU A 31 1.45 8.74 10.09
CA GLU A 31 0.78 10.03 10.02
C GLU A 31 -0.08 10.14 8.77
N ARG A 32 -0.78 11.28 8.66
CA ARG A 32 -1.61 11.58 7.52
C ARG A 32 -0.74 11.80 6.27
N SER A 33 -0.89 10.93 5.29
CA SER A 33 -0.04 10.92 4.09
C SER A 33 -0.86 10.69 2.82
N ASN A 34 -0.36 11.19 1.70
CA ASN A 34 -0.90 10.87 0.38
C ASN A 34 -0.48 9.47 -0.02
N VAL A 35 -1.45 8.58 -0.23
CA VAL A 35 -1.21 7.19 -0.60
C VAL A 35 -1.67 6.95 -2.03
N SER A 36 -0.84 6.26 -2.80
CA SER A 36 -1.18 5.77 -4.13
C SER A 36 -0.79 4.30 -4.27
N ILE A 37 -1.77 3.43 -4.52
CA ILE A 37 -1.54 2.00 -4.77
C ILE A 37 -1.84 1.70 -6.24
N ASN A 38 -0.79 1.48 -7.02
CA ASN A 38 -0.87 1.16 -8.45
C ASN A 38 -0.60 -0.32 -8.68
N ILE A 39 -1.46 -0.97 -9.46
CA ILE A 39 -1.32 -2.37 -9.84
C ILE A 39 -0.73 -2.44 -11.25
N TYR A 40 0.33 -3.21 -11.40
CA TYR A 40 0.99 -3.49 -12.66
C TYR A 40 0.97 -4.99 -12.94
N ASP A 41 0.92 -5.36 -14.22
CA ASP A 41 1.16 -6.75 -14.63
C ASP A 41 2.66 -7.07 -14.72
N MET A 42 2.98 -8.33 -14.99
CA MET A 42 4.39 -8.80 -15.07
C MET A 42 5.19 -8.13 -16.20
N ASN A 43 4.51 -7.55 -17.19
CA ASN A 43 5.14 -6.80 -18.28
C ASN A 43 5.31 -5.32 -17.93
N GLY A 44 4.98 -4.91 -16.69
CA GLY A 44 5.05 -3.53 -16.23
C GLY A 44 3.90 -2.64 -16.73
N ARG A 45 2.86 -3.20 -17.36
CA ARG A 45 1.71 -2.41 -17.83
C ARG A 45 0.81 -2.06 -16.64
N PHE A 46 0.42 -0.79 -16.57
CA PHE A 46 -0.55 -0.33 -15.57
C PHE A 46 -1.91 -0.99 -15.79
N VAL A 47 -2.42 -1.63 -14.74
CA VAL A 47 -3.73 -2.30 -14.75
C VAL A 47 -4.80 -1.38 -14.15
N LYS A 48 -4.57 -0.89 -12.93
CA LYS A 48 -5.48 0.04 -12.24
C LYS A 48 -4.83 0.67 -11.02
N ASN A 49 -5.43 1.76 -10.55
CA ASN A 49 -5.14 2.36 -9.26
C ASN A 49 -6.21 1.90 -8.25
N LEU A 50 -5.80 1.33 -7.11
CA LEU A 50 -6.71 0.89 -6.04
C LEU A 50 -7.07 2.02 -5.09
N ILE A 51 -6.09 2.88 -4.79
CA ILE A 51 -6.20 4.01 -3.87
C ILE A 51 -5.37 5.15 -4.44
N LYS A 52 -5.93 6.37 -4.41
CA LYS A 52 -5.22 7.62 -4.67
C LYS A 52 -5.88 8.75 -3.88
N ASN A 53 -5.55 8.86 -2.60
CA ASN A 53 -6.08 9.89 -1.72
C ASN A 53 -5.20 10.11 -0.49
N THR A 54 -5.52 11.13 0.29
CA THR A 54 -4.91 11.35 1.60
C THR A 54 -5.54 10.42 2.63
N GLN A 55 -4.75 9.49 3.17
CA GLN A 55 -5.17 8.56 4.23
C GLN A 55 -4.66 9.06 5.59
N LYS A 56 -5.39 8.75 6.66
CA LYS A 56 -5.00 9.01 8.04
C LYS A 56 -4.83 7.68 8.78
N LEU A 57 -4.22 7.73 9.97
CA LEU A 57 -4.08 6.59 10.88
C LEU A 57 -5.42 5.84 11.00
N VAL A 58 -5.37 4.52 10.79
CA VAL A 58 -6.44 3.58 11.15
C VAL A 58 -5.84 2.61 12.17
#